data_AF-A0A1Q8QF81-F1
#
_entry.id   AF-A0A1Q8QF81-F1
#
_cell.length_a   1.000
_cell.length_b   1.000
_cell.length_c   1.000
_cell.angle_alpha   90.00
_cell.angle_beta   90.00
_cell.angle_gamma   90.00
#
_symmetry.space_group_name_H-M   'P 1'
#
loop_
_entity.id
_entity.type
_entity.pdbx_description
1 polymer ?
#
loop_
_entity_poly.entity_id
_entity_poly.type
_entity_poly.pdbx_seq_one_letter_code
_entity_poly.pdbx_strand_id
1 'polypeptide(L)'
;MIDLNATFFVQLVNFVLILILLNVILIGPIRRVLKKRAEFMASQMEGIESFTTSADAKLKGYESALEAARVAATAGRMAMKAEGQAKEKEMLDAASAEAVSTLQAAKAEIASQSAAAKKALEGKVSGLASKAVARVLAA
;
A
#
# COMPACT_ATOMS: atom_id res chain seq x y z
N MET A 1 36.29 -69.02 62.99
CA MET A 1 37.30 -68.47 62.05
C MET A 1 36.59 -68.32 60.71
N ILE A 2 36.78 -67.20 60.01
CA ILE A 2 36.21 -67.03 58.67
C ILE A 2 37.08 -67.85 57.75
N ASP A 3 36.67 -69.09 57.47
CA ASP A 3 37.37 -69.92 56.50
C ASP A 3 37.04 -69.42 55.09
N LEU A 4 38.02 -68.77 54.45
CA LEU A 4 37.97 -68.46 53.03
C LEU A 4 38.10 -69.76 52.24
N ASN A 5 36.98 -70.49 52.17
CA ASN A 5 36.85 -71.69 51.36
C ASN A 5 36.53 -71.34 49.90
N ALA A 6 36.78 -72.28 48.98
CA ALA A 6 36.46 -72.13 47.56
C ALA A 6 35.01 -71.66 47.31
N THR A 7 34.07 -72.04 48.19
CA THR A 7 32.67 -71.61 48.18
C THR A 7 32.50 -70.09 48.27
N PHE A 8 33.33 -69.38 49.05
CA PHE A 8 33.28 -67.92 49.16
C PHE A 8 33.64 -67.25 47.83
N PHE A 9 34.68 -67.75 47.15
CA PHE A 9 35.06 -67.26 45.82
C PHE A 9 33.99 -67.55 44.77
N VAL A 10 33.37 -68.73 44.81
CA VAL A 10 32.24 -69.08 43.92
C VAL A 10 31.04 -68.15 44.17
N GLN A 11 30.72 -67.85 45.43
CA GLN A 11 29.64 -66.94 45.79
C GLN A 11 29.95 -65.48 45.37
N LEU A 12 31.19 -65.04 45.52
CA LEU A 12 31.64 -63.71 45.07
C LEU A 12 31.50 -63.58 43.55
N VAL A 13 31.92 -64.59 42.78
CA VAL A 13 31.76 -64.62 41.33
C VAL A 13 30.28 -64.59 40.95
N ASN A 14 29.43 -65.37 41.62
CA ASN A 14 27.98 -65.36 41.40
C ASN A 14 27.37 -63.97 41.65
N PHE A 15 27.74 -63.32 42.76
CA PHE A 15 27.27 -61.98 43.09
C PHE A 15 27.70 -60.95 42.04
N VAL A 16 28.96 -60.98 41.60
CA VAL A 16 29.47 -60.09 40.55
C VAL A 16 28.75 -60.34 39.23
N LEU A 17 28.48 -61.61 38.89
CA LEU A 17 27.76 -61.99 37.68
C LEU A 17 26.33 -61.44 37.69
N ILE A 18 25.61 -61.55 38.81
CA ILE A 18 24.28 -60.96 38.99
C ILE A 18 24.35 -59.43 38.92
N LEU A 19 25.36 -58.80 39.52
CA LEU A 19 25.55 -57.34 39.46
C LEU A 19 25.72 -56.84 38.03
N ILE A 20 26.51 -57.55 37.23
CA ILE A 20 26.70 -57.25 35.80
C ILE A 20 25.39 -57.45 35.04
N LEU A 21 24.69 -58.56 35.28
CA LEU A 21 23.41 -58.86 34.66
C LEU A 21 22.37 -57.77 34.98
N LEU A 22 22.30 -57.35 36.24
CA LEU A 22 21.41 -56.30 36.73
C LEU A 22 21.73 -54.94 36.08
N ASN A 23 23.01 -54.59 35.94
CA ASN A 23 23.43 -53.35 35.29
C ASN A 23 23.01 -53.32 33.81
N VAL A 24 23.19 -54.43 33.10
CA VAL A 24 22.83 -54.55 31.68
C VAL A 24 21.30 -54.54 31.48
N ILE A 25 20.56 -55.29 32.32
CA ILE A 25 19.12 -55.50 32.16
C ILE A 25 18.28 -54.35 32.73
N LEU A 26 18.69 -53.70 33.83
CA LEU A 26 17.87 -52.67 34.47
C LEU A 26 18.46 -51.26 34.31
N ILE A 27 19.73 -51.05 34.71
CA ILE A 27 20.31 -49.70 34.78
C ILE A 27 20.45 -49.09 33.38
N GLY A 28 20.92 -49.87 32.42
CA GLY A 28 21.07 -49.46 31.02
C GLY A 28 19.76 -48.98 30.36
N PRO A 29 18.67 -49.77 30.35
CA PRO A 29 17.41 -49.34 29.74
C PRO A 29 16.72 -48.22 30.52
N ILE A 30 16.77 -48.21 31.86
CA ILE A 30 16.16 -47.13 32.66
C ILE A 30 16.80 -45.77 32.31
N ARG A 31 18.14 -45.72 32.23
CA ARG A 31 18.86 -44.49 31.83
C ARG A 31 18.50 -44.05 30.41
N ARG A 32 18.38 -45.00 29.47
CA ARG A 32 17.96 -44.70 28.10
C ARG A 32 16.56 -44.10 28.02
N VAL A 33 15.60 -44.65 28.76
CA VAL A 33 14.22 -44.12 28.79
C VAL A 33 14.19 -42.74 29.41
N LEU A 34 14.93 -42.51 30.50
CA LEU A 34 14.98 -41.20 31.16
C LEU A 34 15.61 -40.14 30.23
N LYS A 35 16.70 -40.49 29.54
CA LYS A 35 17.33 -39.62 28.54
C LYS A 35 16.39 -39.31 27.38
N LYS A 36 15.71 -40.33 26.84
CA LYS A 36 14.74 -40.16 25.74
C LYS A 36 13.58 -39.24 26.15
N ARG A 37 13.09 -39.33 27.39
CA ARG A 37 12.07 -38.42 27.90
C ARG A 37 12.61 -36.99 28.01
N ALA A 38 13.82 -36.81 28.55
CA ALA A 38 14.43 -35.49 28.65
C ALA A 38 14.65 -34.85 27.27
N GLU A 39 15.19 -35.61 26.30
CA GLU A 39 15.39 -35.16 24.92
C GLU A 39 14.07 -34.84 24.22
N PHE A 40 13.04 -35.68 24.39
CA PHE A 40 11.73 -35.42 23.81
C PHE A 40 11.11 -34.13 24.36
N MET A 41 11.19 -33.91 25.68
CA MET A 41 10.70 -32.66 26.29
C MET A 41 11.49 -31.44 25.81
N ALA A 42 12.82 -31.54 25.73
CA ALA A 42 13.66 -30.47 25.20
C ALA A 42 13.30 -30.14 23.75
N SER A 43 13.15 -31.16 22.89
CA SER A 43 12.78 -30.96 21.47
C SER A 43 11.40 -30.33 21.29
N GLN A 44 10.44 -30.65 22.17
CA GLN A 44 9.13 -30.02 22.12
C GLN A 44 9.20 -28.56 22.57
N MET A 45 9.99 -28.25 23.59
CA MET A 45 10.18 -26.88 24.05
C MET A 45 10.84 -26.02 22.95
N GLU A 46 11.89 -26.54 22.31
CA GLU A 46 12.56 -25.88 21.18
C GLU A 46 11.63 -25.71 19.97
N GLY A 47 10.78 -26.71 19.70
CA GLY A 47 9.73 -26.61 18.68
C GLY A 47 8.72 -25.50 18.98
N ILE A 48 8.30 -25.35 20.24
CA ILE A 48 7.37 -24.28 20.65
C ILE A 48 8.05 -22.91 20.56
N GLU A 49 9.28 -22.79 21.04
CA GLU A 49 10.03 -21.52 21.00
C GLU A 49 10.32 -21.07 19.56
N SER A 50 10.74 -21.98 18.69
CA SER A 50 10.95 -21.67 17.28
C SER A 50 9.64 -21.34 16.55
N PHE A 51 8.55 -22.03 16.86
CA PHE A 51 7.23 -21.74 16.29
C PHE A 51 6.71 -20.37 16.73
N THR A 52 6.79 -20.04 18.02
CA THR A 52 6.39 -18.74 18.56
C THR A 52 7.23 -17.61 17.98
N THR A 53 8.56 -17.77 17.94
CA THR A 53 9.47 -16.80 17.33
C THR A 53 9.15 -16.58 15.84
N SER A 54 8.89 -17.67 15.10
CA SER A 54 8.54 -17.58 13.67
C SER A 54 7.17 -16.94 13.46
N ALA A 55 6.20 -17.21 14.33
CA ALA A 55 4.87 -16.60 14.29
C ALA A 55 4.95 -15.09 14.57
N ASP A 56 5.68 -14.68 15.60
CA ASP A 56 5.89 -13.27 15.94
C ASP A 56 6.63 -12.52 14.83
N ALA A 57 7.64 -13.13 14.23
CA ALA A 57 8.35 -12.56 13.09
C ALA A 57 7.43 -12.36 11.88
N LYS A 58 6.57 -13.35 11.58
CA LYS A 58 5.58 -13.24 10.51
C LYS A 58 4.52 -12.18 10.79
N LEU A 59 4.02 -12.10 12.02
CA LEU A 59 3.05 -11.08 12.43
C LEU A 59 3.64 -9.67 12.30
N LYS A 60 4.85 -9.45 12.83
CA LYS A 60 5.56 -8.16 12.68
C LYS A 60 5.81 -7.81 11.21
N GLY A 61 6.21 -8.79 10.38
CA GLY A 61 6.37 -8.58 8.95
C GLY A 61 5.08 -8.20 8.25
N TYR A 62 3.96 -8.85 8.61
CA TYR A 62 2.64 -8.55 8.08
C TYR A 62 2.17 -7.16 8.50
N GLU A 63 2.29 -6.80 9.78
CA GLU A 63 1.95 -5.47 10.29
C GLU A 63 2.76 -4.37 9.61
N SER A 64 4.07 -4.58 9.46
CA SER A 64 4.94 -3.64 8.76
C SER A 64 4.55 -3.48 7.28
N ALA A 65 4.21 -4.58 6.60
CA ALA A 65 3.78 -4.53 5.21
C ALA A 65 2.42 -3.83 5.06
N LEU A 66 1.49 -4.08 5.99
CA LEU A 66 0.19 -3.42 6.01
C LEU A 66 0.33 -1.92 6.24
N GLU A 67 1.19 -1.51 7.16
CA GLU A 67 1.42 -0.09 7.43
C GLU A 67 2.10 0.60 6.24
N ALA A 68 3.11 -0.04 5.64
CA ALA A 68 3.73 0.45 4.41
C ALA A 68 2.71 0.60 3.27
N ALA A 69 1.79 -0.36 3.11
CA ALA A 69 0.73 -0.30 2.11
C ALA A 69 -0.25 0.86 2.38
N ARG A 70 -0.61 1.12 3.65
CA ARG A 70 -1.45 2.27 4.02
C ARG A 70 -0.77 3.59 3.73
N VAL A 71 0.51 3.73 4.06
CA VAL A 71 1.30 4.92 3.74
C VAL A 71 1.38 5.13 2.23
N ALA A 72 1.66 4.08 1.46
CA ALA A 72 1.70 4.16 0.00
C ALA A 72 0.33 4.53 -0.60
N ALA A 73 -0.76 3.95 -0.09
CA ALA A 73 -2.12 4.26 -0.56
C ALA A 73 -2.53 5.71 -0.25
N THR A 74 -2.22 6.21 0.95
CA THR A 74 -2.50 7.60 1.33
C THR A 74 -1.66 8.58 0.51
N ALA A 75 -0.37 8.30 0.32
CA ALA A 75 0.52 9.09 -0.53
C ALA A 75 0.02 9.12 -1.99
N GLY A 76 -0.34 7.95 -2.55
CA GLY A 76 -0.88 7.84 -3.90
C GLY A 76 -2.19 8.61 -4.06
N ARG A 77 -3.11 8.51 -3.09
CA ARG A 77 -4.36 9.28 -3.09
C ARG A 77 -4.12 10.79 -3.04
N MET A 78 -3.17 11.24 -2.20
CA MET A 78 -2.82 12.67 -2.14
C MET A 78 -2.20 13.16 -3.45
N ALA A 79 -1.31 12.37 -4.05
CA ALA A 79 -0.71 12.68 -5.34
C ALA A 79 -1.77 12.79 -6.46
N MET A 80 -2.68 11.80 -6.57
CA MET A 80 -3.77 11.85 -7.55
C MET A 80 -4.70 13.05 -7.33
N LYS A 81 -4.99 13.40 -6.07
CA LYS A 81 -5.81 14.57 -5.76
C LYS A 81 -5.10 15.87 -6.18
N ALA A 82 -3.81 16.00 -5.89
CA ALA A 82 -3.02 17.16 -6.29
C ALA A 82 -2.92 17.28 -7.82
N GLU A 83 -2.68 16.18 -8.53
CA GLU A 83 -2.65 16.15 -9.99
C GLU A 83 -4.03 16.50 -10.59
N GLY A 84 -5.11 15.95 -10.02
CA GLY A 84 -6.48 16.28 -10.41
C GLY A 84 -6.80 17.77 -10.24
N GLN A 85 -6.43 18.36 -9.10
CA GLN A 85 -6.60 19.79 -8.84
C GLN A 85 -5.76 20.67 -9.79
N ALA A 86 -4.54 20.24 -10.13
CA ALA A 86 -3.70 20.95 -11.08
C ALA A 86 -4.32 20.94 -12.49
N LYS A 87 -4.78 19.77 -12.96
CA LYS A 87 -5.47 19.63 -14.26
C LYS A 87 -6.80 20.39 -14.31
N GLU A 88 -7.57 20.34 -13.23
CA GLU A 88 -8.82 21.11 -13.11
C GLU A 88 -8.55 22.61 -13.25
N LYS A 89 -7.53 23.11 -12.55
CA LYS A 89 -7.11 24.51 -12.66
C LYS A 89 -6.64 24.87 -14.07
N GLU A 90 -5.81 24.02 -14.69
CA GLU A 90 -5.35 24.24 -16.06
C GLU A 90 -6.51 24.30 -17.07
N MET A 91 -7.49 23.40 -16.97
CA MET A 91 -8.69 23.43 -17.81
C MET A 91 -9.54 24.67 -17.55
N LEU A 92 -9.73 25.07 -16.29
CA LEU A 92 -10.47 26.28 -15.93
C LEU A 92 -9.79 27.54 -16.46
N ASP A 93 -8.46 27.62 -16.34
CA ASP A 93 -7.68 28.76 -16.83
C ASP A 93 -7.74 28.83 -18.37
N ALA A 94 -7.62 27.69 -19.06
CA ALA A 94 -7.75 27.61 -20.51
C ALA A 94 -9.17 28.00 -21.00
N ALA A 95 -10.21 27.46 -20.37
CA ALA A 95 -11.60 27.80 -20.69
C ALA A 95 -11.90 29.28 -20.42
N SER A 96 -11.34 29.84 -19.35
CA SER A 96 -11.49 31.27 -19.02
C SER A 96 -10.78 32.16 -20.06
N ALA A 97 -9.59 31.76 -20.51
CA ALA A 97 -8.87 32.47 -21.56
C ALA A 97 -9.64 32.44 -22.90
N GLU A 98 -10.21 31.28 -23.26
CA GLU A 98 -11.05 31.13 -24.45
C GLU A 98 -12.33 31.96 -24.35
N ALA A 99 -12.98 31.97 -23.18
CA ALA A 99 -14.14 32.82 -22.92
C ALA A 99 -13.80 34.31 -23.07
N VAL A 100 -12.65 34.77 -22.56
CA VAL A 100 -12.20 36.16 -22.74
C VAL A 100 -11.93 36.47 -24.22
N SER A 101 -11.26 35.56 -24.94
CA SER A 101 -10.96 35.72 -26.37
C SER A 101 -12.23 35.82 -27.21
N THR A 102 -13.18 34.91 -27.00
CA THR A 102 -14.48 34.91 -27.71
C THR A 102 -15.28 36.18 -27.42
N LEU A 103 -15.28 36.66 -26.17
CA LEU A 103 -15.96 37.90 -25.79
C LEU A 103 -15.29 39.13 -26.43
N GLN A 104 -13.97 39.16 -26.54
CA GLN A 104 -13.24 40.21 -27.26
C GLN A 104 -13.55 40.18 -28.76
N ALA A 105 -13.55 39.00 -29.38
CA ALA A 105 -13.91 38.82 -30.80
C ALA A 105 -15.34 39.28 -31.09
N ALA A 106 -16.31 38.87 -30.26
CA ALA A 106 -17.71 39.28 -30.37
C ALA A 106 -17.87 40.81 -30.22
N LYS A 107 -17.15 41.45 -29.28
CA LYS A 107 -17.15 42.91 -29.13
C LYS A 107 -16.57 43.62 -30.36
N ALA A 108 -15.48 43.10 -30.92
CA ALA A 108 -14.88 43.66 -32.14
C ALA A 108 -15.82 43.53 -33.34
N GLU A 109 -16.52 42.40 -33.46
CA GLU A 109 -17.48 42.17 -34.53
C GLU A 109 -18.72 43.08 -34.40
N ILE A 110 -19.26 43.25 -33.19
CA ILE A 110 -20.35 44.20 -32.92
C ILE A 110 -19.92 45.64 -33.29
N ALA A 111 -18.69 46.04 -32.94
CA ALA A 111 -18.18 47.37 -33.28
C ALA A 111 -18.06 47.55 -34.80
N SER A 112 -17.57 46.53 -35.52
CA SER A 112 -17.48 46.52 -36.99
C SER A 112 -18.87 46.61 -37.64
N GLN A 113 -19.82 45.79 -37.19
CA GLN A 113 -21.19 45.80 -37.69
C GLN A 113 -21.89 47.14 -37.41
N SER A 114 -21.68 47.73 -36.24
CA SER A 114 -22.19 49.06 -35.89
C SER A 114 -21.62 50.15 -36.81
N ALA A 115 -20.31 50.13 -37.06
CA ALA A 115 -19.67 51.08 -37.98
C ALA A 115 -20.17 50.91 -39.43
N ALA A 116 -20.31 49.68 -39.90
CA ALA A 116 -20.86 49.37 -41.22
C ALA A 116 -22.32 49.83 -41.36
N ALA A 117 -23.16 49.56 -40.35
CA ALA A 117 -24.56 50.00 -40.32
C ALA A 117 -24.66 51.52 -40.31
N LYS A 118 -23.82 52.21 -39.53
CA LYS A 118 -23.78 53.69 -39.46
C LYS A 118 -23.40 54.30 -40.81
N LYS A 119 -22.37 53.77 -41.47
CA LYS A 119 -21.95 54.20 -42.83
C LYS A 119 -23.05 53.94 -43.87
N ALA A 120 -23.74 52.81 -43.79
CA ALA A 120 -24.87 52.50 -44.67
C ALA A 120 -26.06 53.45 -44.43
N LEU A 121 -26.30 53.86 -43.18
CA LEU A 121 -27.35 54.83 -42.83
C LEU A 121 -27.00 56.22 -43.36
N GLU A 122 -25.76 56.70 -43.20
CA GLU A 122 -25.29 57.98 -43.75
C GLU A 122 -25.46 58.05 -45.29
N GLY A 123 -25.13 56.95 -45.99
CA GLY A 123 -25.36 56.84 -47.44
C GLY A 123 -26.84 56.88 -47.84
N LYS A 124 -27.75 56.41 -46.96
CA LYS A 124 -29.20 56.50 -47.18
C LYS A 124 -29.77 57.87 -46.79
N VAL A 125 -29.17 58.56 -45.82
CA VAL A 125 -29.57 59.91 -45.38
C VAL A 125 -29.39 60.92 -46.51
N SER A 126 -28.32 60.84 -47.31
CA SER A 126 -28.16 61.71 -48.49
C SER A 126 -29.25 61.48 -49.55
N GLY A 127 -29.67 60.22 -49.76
CA GLY A 127 -30.77 59.86 -50.66
C GLY A 127 -32.16 60.24 -50.12
N LEU A 128 -32.35 60.25 -48.80
CA LEU A 128 -33.57 60.76 -48.16
C LEU A 128 -33.62 62.29 -48.17
N ALA A 129 -32.48 62.96 -47.95
CA ALA A 129 -32.36 64.41 -48.02
C ALA A 129 -32.62 64.93 -49.43
N SER A 130 -32.09 64.28 -50.48
CA SER A 130 -32.39 64.65 -51.86
C SER A 130 -33.85 64.44 -52.23
N LYS A 131 -34.48 63.35 -51.76
CA LYS A 131 -35.93 63.13 -51.92
C LYS A 131 -36.77 64.16 -51.18
N ALA A 132 -36.35 64.58 -49.98
CA ALA A 132 -37.03 65.63 -49.22
C ALA A 132 -36.91 66.99 -49.92
N VAL A 133 -35.71 67.35 -50.40
CA VAL A 133 -35.45 68.59 -51.15
C VAL A 133 -36.24 68.61 -52.46
N ALA A 134 -36.30 67.49 -53.20
CA ALA A 134 -37.11 67.37 -54.40
C ALA A 134 -38.61 67.54 -54.12
N ARG A 135 -39.11 67.11 -52.95
CA ARG A 135 -40.51 67.29 -52.56
C ARG A 135 -40.84 68.72 -52.11
N VAL A 136 -39.86 69.46 -51.59
CA VAL A 136 -40.02 70.87 -51.16
C VAL A 136 -39.87 71.83 -52.34
N LEU A 137 -39.04 71.52 -53.34
CA LEU A 137 -38.88 72.30 -54.58
C LEU A 137 -39.94 72.01 -55.65
N ALA A 138 -40.73 70.94 -55.48
CA ALA A 138 -41.86 70.60 -56.37
C ALA A 138 -43.21 71.20 -55.90
N ALA A 139 -43.17 72.14 -54.95
CA ALA A 139 -44.28 73.01 -54.58
C ALA A 139 -43.96 74.44 -55.03
#